data_AF-A0A2Z7BPA1-F1
#
_entry.id   AF-A0A2Z7BPA1-F1
#
_cell.length_a   1.000
_cell.length_b   1.000
_cell.length_c   1.000
_cell.angle_alpha   90.00
_cell.angle_beta   90.00
_cell.angle_gamma   90.00
#
_symmetry.space_group_name_H-M   'P 1'
#
loop_
_entity.id
_entity.type
_entity.pdbx_description
1 polymer ?
#
loop_
_entity_poly.entity_id
_entity_poly.type
_entity_poly.pdbx_seq_one_letter_code
_entity_poly.pdbx_strand_id
1 'polypeptide(L)'
;MVVSTVQGKPVTISEELFAGTFELPLEGLMDLHEVPHDLVSEERRAFSYDGKLLSTSCKKREMEFEFRLLNDILANSMIVKGGSFDVVTHERFLMMSAIYGGIPINWGRLLFNIFKDMVTPATKQARGYVMQICALLKNAPDMELGESKEFPPLKILTAKTVGTYIAKNRNIYVDEDELVVEKPSEKKKAVSKKRYAPTVETPVVKMWRIL
;
A
#
# COMPACT_ATOMS: atom_id res chain seq x y z
N MET A 1 -1.15 9.97 22.97
CA MET A 1 -0.72 11.38 22.89
C MET A 1 0.64 11.46 22.23
N VAL A 2 0.82 12.39 21.28
CA VAL A 2 2.11 12.74 20.67
C VAL A 2 2.53 14.09 21.22
N VAL A 3 3.79 14.22 21.65
CA VAL A 3 4.37 15.49 22.08
C VAL A 3 5.48 15.86 21.10
N SER A 4 5.40 17.06 20.55
CA SER A 4 6.39 17.62 19.63
C SER A 4 6.78 19.03 20.08
N THR A 5 7.79 19.62 19.43
CA THR A 5 8.22 20.99 19.68
C THR A 5 8.23 21.75 18.36
N VAL A 6 7.46 22.84 18.29
CA VAL A 6 7.39 23.72 17.11
C VAL A 6 7.78 25.13 17.55
N GLN A 7 8.81 25.72 16.92
CA GLN A 7 9.36 27.03 17.29
C GLN A 7 9.70 27.17 18.80
N GLY A 8 10.13 26.07 19.44
CA GLY A 8 10.46 26.06 20.87
C GLY A 8 9.25 25.94 21.82
N LYS A 9 8.01 25.94 21.30
CA LYS A 9 6.80 25.66 22.09
C LYS A 9 6.46 24.17 22.02
N PRO A 10 6.12 23.52 23.15
CA PRO A 10 5.61 22.16 23.14
C PRO A 10 4.21 22.14 22.52
N VAL A 11 3.98 21.21 21.61
CA VAL A 11 2.68 20.94 20.98
C VAL A 11 2.26 19.52 21.31
N THR A 12 1.05 19.38 21.82
CA THR A 12 0.48 18.10 22.20
C THR A 12 -0.66 17.75 21.26
N ILE A 13 -0.56 16.60 20.60
CA ILE A 13 -1.60 16.07 19.71
C ILE A 13 -2.22 14.86 20.40
N SER A 14 -3.47 14.98 20.81
CA SER A 14 -4.27 13.88 21.33
C SER A 14 -4.95 13.10 20.20
N GLU A 15 -5.47 11.92 20.51
CA GLU A 15 -6.24 11.11 19.54
C GLU A 15 -7.53 11.83 19.15
N GLU A 16 -8.21 12.46 20.11
CA GLU A 16 -9.46 13.19 19.89
C GLU A 16 -9.25 14.41 19.00
N LEU A 17 -8.17 15.18 19.22
CA LEU A 17 -7.82 16.32 18.36
C LEU A 17 -7.50 15.86 16.93
N PHE A 18 -6.78 14.74 16.80
CA PHE A 18 -6.44 14.14 15.51
C PHE A 18 -7.70 13.68 14.77
N ALA A 19 -8.53 12.87 15.42
CA ALA A 19 -9.76 12.35 14.83
C ALA A 19 -10.74 13.47 14.49
N GLY A 20 -10.92 14.45 15.38
CA GLY A 20 -11.79 15.60 15.13
C GLY A 20 -11.33 16.47 13.96
N THR A 21 -10.01 16.66 13.78
CA THR A 21 -9.45 17.42 12.65
C THR A 21 -9.75 16.77 11.29
N PHE A 22 -9.79 15.44 11.25
CA PHE A 22 -10.00 14.67 10.02
C PHE A 22 -11.41 14.06 9.91
N GLU A 23 -12.32 14.44 10.81
CA GLU A 23 -13.69 13.91 10.89
C GLU A 23 -13.74 12.37 10.90
N LEU A 24 -12.78 11.74 11.59
CA LEU A 24 -12.67 10.29 11.64
C LEU A 24 -13.58 9.71 12.73
N PRO A 25 -14.26 8.58 12.48
CA PRO A 25 -15.01 7.90 13.51
C PRO A 25 -14.09 7.32 14.58
N LEU A 26 -14.54 7.46 15.83
CA LEU A 26 -13.91 6.91 17.03
C LEU A 26 -14.64 5.65 17.53
N GLU A 27 -15.76 5.31 16.92
CA GLU A 27 -16.51 4.07 17.20
C GLU A 27 -16.07 2.95 16.26
N GLY A 28 -16.26 1.69 16.70
CA GLY A 28 -15.92 0.50 15.93
C GLY A 28 -14.70 -0.26 16.45
N LEU A 29 -14.26 -1.25 15.67
CA LEU A 29 -13.15 -2.12 16.03
C LEU A 29 -11.84 -1.35 16.19
N MET A 30 -11.13 -1.65 17.28
CA MET A 30 -9.80 -1.10 17.56
C MET A 30 -8.68 -2.08 17.20
N ASP A 31 -9.00 -3.37 17.21
CA ASP A 31 -8.13 -4.45 16.78
C ASP A 31 -8.75 -5.15 15.57
N LEU A 32 -8.02 -5.21 14.45
CA LEU A 32 -8.49 -5.88 13.24
C LEU A 32 -8.64 -7.40 13.45
N HIS A 33 -7.97 -7.98 14.44
CA HIS A 33 -8.13 -9.40 14.78
C HIS A 33 -9.49 -9.71 15.43
N GLU A 34 -10.26 -8.70 15.83
CA GLU A 34 -11.63 -8.86 16.33
C GLU A 34 -12.67 -8.93 15.21
N VAL A 35 -12.26 -8.82 13.94
CA VAL A 35 -13.17 -9.05 12.81
C VAL A 35 -13.72 -10.48 12.88
N PRO A 36 -15.05 -10.68 12.81
CA PRO A 36 -15.66 -11.99 12.98
C PRO A 36 -15.06 -13.05 12.03
N HIS A 37 -14.74 -14.23 12.55
CA HIS A 37 -14.07 -15.28 11.77
C HIS A 37 -14.94 -15.92 10.70
N ASP A 38 -16.24 -15.99 10.95
CA ASP A 38 -17.27 -16.40 9.99
C ASP A 38 -17.29 -15.44 8.81
N LEU A 39 -17.33 -14.14 9.08
CA LEU A 39 -17.23 -13.08 8.08
C LEU A 39 -15.97 -13.29 7.22
N VAL A 40 -14.77 -13.29 7.83
CA VAL A 40 -13.49 -13.49 7.13
C VAL A 40 -13.50 -14.76 6.26
N SER A 41 -14.19 -15.81 6.69
CA SER A 41 -14.30 -17.05 5.92
C SER A 41 -15.16 -16.89 4.67
N GLU A 42 -16.24 -16.12 4.74
CA GLU A 42 -17.07 -15.73 3.61
C GLU A 42 -16.30 -14.84 2.63
N GLU A 43 -15.57 -13.83 3.09
CA GLU A 43 -14.82 -12.94 2.19
C GLU A 43 -13.67 -13.61 1.48
N ARG A 44 -13.01 -14.61 2.09
CA ARG A 44 -11.99 -15.41 1.39
C ARG A 44 -12.51 -16.03 0.11
N ARG A 45 -13.81 -16.31 0.04
CA ARG A 45 -14.46 -16.78 -1.17
C ARG A 45 -14.89 -15.62 -2.07
N ALA A 46 -15.53 -14.60 -1.50
CA ALA A 46 -16.02 -13.44 -2.26
C ALA A 46 -14.90 -12.66 -2.97
N PHE A 47 -13.73 -12.57 -2.35
CA PHE A 47 -12.60 -11.84 -2.89
C PHE A 47 -11.84 -12.60 -3.97
N SER A 48 -12.09 -13.91 -4.12
CA SER A 48 -11.31 -14.79 -4.98
C SER A 48 -11.64 -14.60 -6.46
N TYR A 49 -10.61 -14.48 -7.29
CA TYR A 49 -10.77 -14.41 -8.74
C TYR A 49 -11.15 -15.75 -9.38
N ASP A 50 -10.58 -16.86 -8.90
CA ASP A 50 -10.77 -18.20 -9.49
C ASP A 50 -11.72 -19.09 -8.66
N GLY A 51 -12.35 -18.51 -7.65
CA GLY A 51 -13.26 -19.21 -6.73
C GLY A 51 -12.56 -20.12 -5.72
N LYS A 52 -11.23 -20.24 -5.73
CA LYS A 52 -10.49 -20.94 -4.67
C LYS A 52 -10.48 -20.12 -3.39
N LEU A 53 -10.50 -20.79 -2.25
CA LEU A 53 -10.48 -20.11 -0.96
C LEU A 53 -9.14 -19.38 -0.77
N LEU A 54 -9.19 -18.06 -0.63
CA LEU A 54 -7.99 -17.27 -0.40
C LEU A 54 -7.42 -17.50 1.00
N SER A 55 -6.09 -17.47 1.10
CA SER A 55 -5.42 -17.16 2.36
C SER A 55 -5.62 -15.68 2.70
N THR A 56 -5.68 -15.34 3.98
CA THR A 56 -5.67 -13.93 4.42
C THR A 56 -4.36 -13.21 4.07
N SER A 57 -3.29 -13.97 3.79
CA SER A 57 -2.10 -13.45 3.15
C SER A 57 -1.99 -14.08 1.77
N CYS A 58 -2.42 -13.38 0.74
CA CYS A 58 -2.52 -13.88 -0.65
C CYS A 58 -1.83 -12.94 -1.63
N LYS A 59 -1.66 -13.38 -2.87
CA LYS A 59 -1.20 -12.50 -3.94
C LYS A 59 -2.38 -11.66 -4.42
N LYS A 60 -2.13 -10.39 -4.69
CA LYS A 60 -3.10 -9.46 -5.27
C LYS A 60 -3.73 -10.01 -6.56
N ARG A 61 -2.96 -10.74 -7.39
CA ARG A 61 -3.47 -11.37 -8.63
C ARG A 61 -4.50 -12.48 -8.40
N GLU A 62 -4.59 -13.02 -7.19
CA GLU A 62 -5.55 -14.06 -6.81
C GLU A 62 -6.91 -13.46 -6.45
N MET A 63 -7.01 -12.14 -6.28
CA MET A 63 -8.25 -11.45 -5.92
C MET A 63 -8.99 -10.91 -7.14
N GLU A 64 -10.30 -10.70 -7.05
CA GLU A 64 -11.04 -9.95 -8.06
C GLU A 64 -10.56 -8.49 -8.15
N PHE A 65 -10.73 -7.87 -9.33
CA PHE A 65 -10.18 -6.54 -9.60
C PHE A 65 -10.70 -5.44 -8.67
N GLU A 66 -11.93 -5.57 -8.16
CA GLU A 66 -12.51 -4.59 -7.21
C GLU A 66 -11.74 -4.60 -5.88
N PHE A 67 -11.45 -5.79 -5.37
CA PHE A 67 -10.67 -5.96 -4.15
C PHE A 67 -9.19 -5.66 -4.35
N ARG A 68 -8.66 -5.86 -5.56
CA ARG A 68 -7.32 -5.35 -5.92
C ARG A 68 -7.26 -3.83 -5.79
N LEU A 69 -8.29 -3.13 -6.26
CA LEU A 69 -8.38 -1.67 -6.14
C LEU A 69 -8.51 -1.25 -4.68
N LEU A 70 -9.38 -1.92 -3.90
CA LEU A 70 -9.51 -1.64 -2.48
C LEU A 70 -8.19 -1.82 -1.74
N ASN A 71 -7.47 -2.93 -1.98
CA ASN A 71 -6.14 -3.15 -1.44
C ASN A 71 -5.16 -2.04 -1.83
N ASP A 72 -5.19 -1.57 -3.09
CA ASP A 72 -4.32 -0.48 -3.55
C ASP A 72 -4.63 0.82 -2.82
N ILE A 73 -5.91 1.12 -2.59
CA ILE A 73 -6.34 2.31 -1.84
C ILE A 73 -5.81 2.22 -0.41
N LEU A 74 -6.03 1.09 0.27
CA LEU A 74 -5.60 0.89 1.65
C LEU A 74 -4.07 0.90 1.79
N ALA A 75 -3.35 0.27 0.85
CA ALA A 75 -1.89 0.29 0.85
C ALA A 75 -1.34 1.71 0.67
N ASN A 76 -1.96 2.51 -0.20
CA ASN A 76 -1.56 3.89 -0.43
C ASN A 76 -1.96 4.83 0.73
N SER A 77 -3.10 4.60 1.38
CA SER A 77 -3.61 5.47 2.44
C SER A 77 -2.98 5.19 3.81
N MET A 78 -2.57 3.94 4.08
CA MET A 78 -2.13 3.52 5.42
C MET A 78 -0.64 3.22 5.56
N ILE A 79 0.09 2.94 4.48
CA ILE A 79 1.46 2.43 4.60
C ILE A 79 2.51 3.42 4.09
N VAL A 80 3.44 3.73 5.02
CA VAL A 80 4.60 4.64 4.91
C VAL A 80 5.88 3.88 4.51
N LYS A 81 5.78 2.62 4.10
CA LYS A 81 6.92 1.78 3.72
C LYS A 81 6.60 0.96 2.48
N GLY A 82 7.43 1.08 1.45
CA GLY A 82 7.34 0.29 0.23
C GLY A 82 7.49 -1.19 0.54
N GLY A 83 6.36 -1.85 0.81
CA GLY A 83 6.22 -3.30 0.76
C GLY A 83 5.99 -3.75 -0.69
N SER A 84 5.97 -5.05 -0.90
CA SER A 84 5.65 -5.60 -2.21
C SER A 84 4.19 -5.27 -2.58
N PHE A 85 3.99 -4.60 -3.72
CA PHE A 85 2.65 -4.23 -4.21
C PHE A 85 1.83 -5.43 -4.69
N ASP A 86 2.44 -6.61 -4.82
CA ASP A 86 1.80 -7.84 -5.28
C ASP A 86 1.29 -8.73 -4.13
N VAL A 87 1.66 -8.46 -2.87
CA VAL A 87 1.21 -9.22 -1.70
C VAL A 87 0.17 -8.43 -0.92
N VAL A 88 -0.91 -9.10 -0.51
CA VAL A 88 -1.88 -8.61 0.45
C VAL A 88 -1.53 -9.20 1.82
N THR A 89 -1.29 -8.33 2.81
CA THR A 89 -0.96 -8.76 4.17
C THR A 89 -2.22 -9.16 4.93
N HIS A 90 -2.08 -10.01 5.95
CA HIS A 90 -3.19 -10.45 6.80
C HIS A 90 -3.99 -9.28 7.37
N GLU A 91 -3.33 -8.25 7.92
CA GLU A 91 -4.00 -7.06 8.45
C GLU A 91 -4.80 -6.30 7.38
N ARG A 92 -4.23 -6.14 6.17
CA ARG A 92 -4.95 -5.50 5.05
C ARG A 92 -6.16 -6.32 4.63
N PHE A 93 -6.02 -7.64 4.59
CA PHE A 93 -7.14 -8.52 4.29
C PHE A 93 -8.27 -8.39 5.31
N LEU A 94 -7.95 -8.39 6.61
CA LEU A 94 -8.94 -8.21 7.68
C LEU A 94 -9.64 -6.85 7.58
N MET A 95 -8.90 -5.79 7.27
CA MET A 95 -9.49 -4.49 7.03
C MET A 95 -10.42 -4.46 5.82
N MET A 96 -10.01 -5.07 4.71
CA MET A 96 -10.88 -5.20 3.53
C MET A 96 -12.16 -5.97 3.86
N SER A 97 -12.03 -7.03 4.67
CA SER A 97 -13.15 -7.85 5.15
C SER A 97 -14.10 -7.02 5.99
N ALA A 98 -13.58 -6.27 6.97
CA ALA A 98 -14.38 -5.35 7.78
C ALA A 98 -15.11 -4.28 6.95
N ILE A 99 -14.43 -3.65 5.98
CA ILE A 99 -15.06 -2.67 5.08
C ILE A 99 -16.16 -3.32 4.24
N TYR A 100 -15.89 -4.48 3.65
CA TYR A 100 -16.83 -5.19 2.81
C TYR A 100 -18.05 -5.67 3.59
N GLY A 101 -17.85 -6.24 4.78
CA GLY A 101 -18.89 -6.68 5.70
C GLY A 101 -19.59 -5.55 6.45
N GLY A 102 -19.23 -4.29 6.23
CA GLY A 102 -19.83 -3.14 6.90
C GLY A 102 -19.55 -3.06 8.40
N ILE A 103 -18.49 -3.71 8.88
CA ILE A 103 -18.06 -3.65 10.27
C ILE A 103 -17.42 -2.28 10.53
N PRO A 104 -17.92 -1.49 11.49
CA PRO A 104 -17.34 -0.20 11.81
C PRO A 104 -15.91 -0.37 12.33
N ILE A 105 -14.99 0.46 11.84
CA ILE A 105 -13.59 0.50 12.26
C ILE A 105 -13.34 1.85 12.92
N ASN A 106 -12.65 1.84 14.06
CA ASN A 106 -12.17 3.06 14.69
C ASN A 106 -10.98 3.63 13.89
N TRP A 107 -11.30 4.36 12.81
CA TRP A 107 -10.33 4.98 11.92
C TRP A 107 -9.48 6.03 12.62
N GLY A 108 -10.06 6.76 13.59
CA GLY A 108 -9.35 7.75 14.39
C GLY A 108 -8.16 7.15 15.12
N ARG A 109 -8.41 6.08 15.90
CA ARG A 109 -7.38 5.38 16.66
C ARG A 109 -6.36 4.69 15.77
N LEU A 110 -6.83 4.01 14.72
CA LEU A 110 -5.95 3.27 13.82
C LEU A 110 -4.95 4.18 13.10
N LEU A 111 -5.45 5.28 12.51
CA LEU A 111 -4.59 6.26 11.84
C LEU A 111 -3.74 7.05 12.84
N PHE A 112 -4.24 7.31 14.05
CA PHE A 112 -3.45 7.95 15.10
C PHE A 112 -2.30 7.06 15.60
N ASN A 113 -2.48 5.74 15.66
CA ASN A 113 -1.38 4.81 15.97
C ASN A 113 -0.29 4.84 14.90
N ILE A 114 -0.68 4.82 13.62
CA ILE A 114 0.27 4.97 12.51
C ILE A 114 0.99 6.33 12.61
N PHE A 115 0.25 7.40 12.92
CA PHE A 115 0.82 8.72 13.16
C PHE A 115 1.86 8.73 14.29
N LYS A 116 1.55 8.12 15.44
CA LYS A 116 2.49 7.97 16.56
C LYS A 116 3.77 7.26 16.14
N ASP A 117 3.64 6.15 15.42
CA ASP A 117 4.80 5.36 14.98
C ASP A 117 5.69 6.18 14.03
N MET A 118 5.08 6.96 13.13
CA MET A 118 5.81 7.80 12.17
C MET A 118 6.59 8.96 12.80
N VAL A 119 6.03 9.59 13.84
CA VAL A 119 6.66 10.73 14.52
C VAL A 119 7.64 10.30 15.61
N THR A 120 7.62 9.02 15.99
CA THR A 120 8.60 8.45 16.90
C THR A 120 9.97 8.40 16.20
N PRO A 121 11.03 9.04 16.74
CA PRO A 121 12.31 9.23 16.04
C PRO A 121 12.99 7.95 15.50
N ALA A 122 12.63 6.79 16.05
CA ALA A 122 13.15 5.49 15.63
C ALA A 122 12.75 5.09 14.19
N THR A 123 11.67 5.62 13.62
CA THR A 123 11.09 5.10 12.36
C THR A 123 11.54 5.83 11.09
N LYS A 124 12.22 6.99 11.19
CA LYS A 124 12.78 7.81 10.08
C LYS A 124 11.79 8.16 8.94
N GLN A 125 10.48 8.16 9.20
CA GLN A 125 9.44 8.22 8.16
C GLN A 125 8.83 9.62 7.91
N ALA A 126 9.25 10.65 8.65
CA ALA A 126 8.59 11.96 8.68
C ALA A 126 8.57 12.77 7.36
N ARG A 127 9.35 12.41 6.33
CA ARG A 127 9.50 13.23 5.11
C ARG A 127 8.26 13.27 4.19
N GLY A 128 7.37 12.28 4.26
CA GLY A 128 6.19 12.18 3.38
C GLY A 128 4.89 12.81 3.90
N TYR A 129 4.85 13.19 5.18
CA TYR A 129 3.59 13.49 5.90
C TYR A 129 3.44 14.95 6.31
N VAL A 130 4.24 15.83 5.67
CA VAL A 130 4.23 17.28 5.91
C VAL A 130 2.81 17.84 5.81
N MET A 131 1.99 17.32 4.89
CA MET A 131 0.59 17.70 4.72
C MET A 131 -0.28 17.44 5.93
N GLN A 132 -0.33 16.20 6.41
CA GLN A 132 -1.18 15.86 7.57
C GLN A 132 -0.69 16.60 8.81
N ILE A 133 0.63 16.75 8.97
CA ILE A 133 1.23 17.49 10.08
C ILE A 133 0.82 18.97 10.02
N CYS A 134 0.95 19.63 8.87
CA CYS A 134 0.53 21.03 8.70
C CYS A 134 -0.96 21.25 8.99
N ALA A 135 -1.83 20.33 8.55
CA ALA A 135 -3.26 20.41 8.84
C ALA A 135 -3.55 20.32 10.34
N LEU A 136 -2.90 19.37 11.06
CA LEU A 136 -3.05 19.23 12.51
C LEU A 136 -2.55 20.47 13.27
N LEU A 137 -1.41 21.02 12.85
CA LEU A 137 -0.81 22.16 13.51
C LEU A 137 -1.62 23.46 13.35
N LYS A 138 -2.43 23.59 12.29
CA LYS A 138 -3.32 24.75 12.07
C LYS A 138 -4.43 24.85 13.12
N ASN A 139 -4.82 23.73 13.72
CA ASN A 139 -5.89 23.69 14.71
C ASN A 139 -5.38 23.87 16.15
N ALA A 140 -4.08 24.11 16.35
CA ALA A 140 -3.50 24.31 17.67
C ALA A 140 -3.75 25.76 18.16
N PRO A 141 -4.34 25.95 19.36
CA PRO A 141 -4.89 27.24 19.79
C PRO A 141 -3.86 28.38 20.02
N ASP A 142 -2.55 28.12 20.00
CA ASP A 142 -1.50 29.11 20.30
C ASP A 142 -0.38 29.17 19.25
N MET A 143 -0.67 28.72 18.02
CA MET A 143 0.32 28.60 16.96
C MET A 143 0.06 29.56 15.80
N GLU A 144 0.84 30.64 15.73
CA GLU A 144 0.91 31.50 14.56
C GLU A 144 1.74 30.80 13.46
N LEU A 145 1.08 29.95 12.69
CA LEU A 145 1.68 29.42 11.46
C LEU A 145 1.74 30.55 10.42
N GLY A 146 2.90 30.71 9.78
CA GLY A 146 3.04 31.64 8.65
C GLY A 146 2.10 31.28 7.49
N GLU A 147 1.97 32.19 6.52
CA GLU A 147 1.06 32.03 5.38
C GLU A 147 1.19 30.64 4.73
N SER A 148 0.11 29.86 4.80
CA SER A 148 0.09 28.53 4.19
C SER A 148 -0.19 28.65 2.71
N LYS A 149 0.68 28.11 1.86
CA LYS A 149 0.40 27.97 0.43
C LYS A 149 -0.66 26.89 0.22
N GLU A 150 -1.67 27.20 -0.58
CA GLU A 150 -2.68 26.22 -0.96
C GLU A 150 -2.03 25.10 -1.79
N PHE A 151 -2.33 23.85 -1.42
CA PHE A 151 -1.77 22.71 -2.12
C PHE A 151 -2.52 22.48 -3.43
N PRO A 152 -1.83 21.98 -4.48
CA PRO A 152 -2.52 21.58 -5.68
C PRO A 152 -3.59 20.53 -5.33
N PRO A 153 -4.73 20.53 -6.03
CA PRO A 153 -5.81 19.59 -5.77
C PRO A 153 -5.28 18.15 -5.72
N LEU A 154 -5.55 17.46 -4.62
CA LEU A 154 -5.21 16.04 -4.50
C LEU A 154 -5.95 15.27 -5.58
N LYS A 155 -5.32 14.20 -6.10
CA LYS A 155 -5.96 13.30 -7.06
C LYS A 155 -7.04 12.49 -6.34
N ILE A 156 -8.24 13.04 -6.26
CA ILE A 156 -9.41 12.33 -5.76
C ILE A 156 -9.73 11.20 -6.75
N LEU A 157 -10.11 10.03 -6.22
CA LEU A 157 -10.62 8.94 -7.05
C LEU A 157 -11.92 9.40 -7.69
N THR A 158 -11.90 9.61 -9.01
CA THR A 158 -13.10 9.96 -9.78
C THR A 158 -13.67 8.71 -10.45
N ALA A 159 -14.96 8.75 -10.81
CA ALA A 159 -15.58 7.70 -11.61
C ALA A 159 -14.80 7.40 -12.90
N LYS A 160 -14.18 8.43 -13.52
CA LYS A 160 -13.30 8.27 -14.69
C LYS A 160 -12.03 7.50 -14.36
N THR A 161 -11.38 7.81 -13.24
CA THR A 161 -10.17 7.10 -12.77
C THR A 161 -10.48 5.64 -12.47
N VAL A 162 -11.60 5.38 -11.77
CA VAL A 162 -12.08 4.03 -11.46
C VAL A 162 -12.42 3.28 -12.75
N GLY A 163 -13.19 3.88 -13.66
CA GLY A 163 -13.52 3.27 -14.96
C GLY A 163 -12.29 2.93 -15.80
N THR A 164 -11.26 3.78 -15.77
CA THR A 164 -9.97 3.51 -16.44
C THR A 164 -9.24 2.33 -15.80
N TYR A 165 -9.27 2.21 -14.47
CA TYR A 165 -8.68 1.08 -13.75
C TYR A 165 -9.38 -0.23 -14.13
N ILE A 166 -10.72 -0.24 -14.14
CA ILE A 166 -11.51 -1.43 -14.51
C ILE A 166 -11.18 -1.87 -15.94
N ALA A 167 -11.18 -0.94 -16.89
CA ALA A 167 -10.88 -1.25 -18.29
C ALA A 167 -9.48 -1.86 -18.49
N LYS A 168 -8.48 -1.39 -17.75
CA LYS A 168 -7.11 -1.90 -17.83
C LYS A 168 -6.92 -3.25 -17.14
N ASN A 169 -7.58 -3.47 -16.01
CA ASN A 169 -7.36 -4.67 -15.19
C ASN A 169 -8.25 -5.85 -15.59
N ARG A 170 -9.35 -5.63 -16.35
CA ARG A 170 -10.19 -6.72 -16.88
C ARG A 170 -9.44 -7.72 -17.77
N ASN A 171 -8.37 -7.29 -18.44
CA ASN A 171 -7.64 -8.10 -19.43
C ASN A 171 -6.30 -8.66 -18.91
N ILE A 172 -5.99 -8.50 -17.62
CA ILE A 172 -4.79 -9.10 -17.02
C ILE A 172 -5.12 -10.57 -16.75
N TYR A 173 -5.04 -11.39 -17.79
CA TYR A 173 -5.09 -12.83 -17.67
C TYR A 173 -3.99 -13.30 -16.72
N VAL A 174 -4.36 -14.14 -15.76
CA VAL A 174 -3.41 -14.98 -15.05
C VAL A 174 -3.03 -16.05 -16.07
N ASP A 175 -1.89 -15.90 -16.73
CA ASP A 175 -1.24 -17.07 -17.33
C ASP A 175 -1.05 -18.06 -16.18
N GLU A 176 -1.80 -19.16 -16.25
CA GLU A 176 -1.55 -20.32 -15.42
C GLU A 176 -0.10 -20.72 -15.69
N ASP A 177 0.74 -20.66 -14.66
CA ASP A 177 2.07 -21.24 -14.69
C ASP A 177 1.90 -22.69 -15.18
N GLU A 178 2.29 -22.93 -16.44
CA GLU A 178 2.12 -24.17 -17.17
C GLU A 178 2.68 -25.30 -16.30
N LEU A 179 1.78 -26.17 -15.82
CA LEU A 179 2.16 -27.40 -15.14
C LEU A 179 3.09 -28.17 -16.08
N VAL A 180 4.37 -28.23 -15.72
CA VAL A 180 5.38 -29.05 -16.37
C VAL A 180 4.96 -30.51 -16.23
N VAL A 181 4.13 -30.98 -17.17
CA VAL A 181 3.86 -32.40 -17.36
C VAL A 181 5.02 -32.95 -18.20
N GLU A 182 5.80 -33.80 -17.54
CA GLU A 182 6.98 -34.44 -18.09
C GLU A 182 6.62 -35.51 -19.14
N LYS A 183 7.39 -35.52 -20.25
CA LYS A 183 7.81 -36.64 -21.14
C LYS A 183 7.19 -36.74 -22.56
N PRO A 184 7.87 -37.39 -23.56
CA PRO A 184 9.28 -37.81 -23.67
C PRO A 184 10.01 -37.34 -24.96
N SER A 185 11.32 -37.56 -24.96
CA SER A 185 12.32 -37.23 -26.00
C SER A 185 12.05 -37.75 -27.42
N GLU A 186 12.44 -36.96 -28.43
CA GLU A 186 13.09 -37.49 -29.64
C GLU A 186 14.29 -36.62 -30.07
N LYS A 187 15.43 -37.30 -30.24
CA LYS A 187 16.73 -36.75 -30.65
C LYS A 187 16.74 -36.51 -32.16
N LYS A 188 17.46 -35.47 -32.61
CA LYS A 188 18.46 -35.61 -33.69
C LYS A 188 19.44 -34.43 -33.73
N LYS A 189 20.71 -34.81 -33.85
CA LYS A 189 21.94 -34.01 -33.86
C LYS A 189 22.09 -33.17 -35.13
N ALA A 190 22.84 -32.06 -35.05
CA ALA A 190 23.90 -31.74 -36.01
C ALA A 190 25.00 -30.89 -35.34
N VAL A 191 26.25 -31.23 -35.64
CA VAL A 191 27.51 -30.76 -35.04
C VAL A 191 28.19 -29.79 -36.01
N SER A 192 28.86 -28.74 -35.52
CA SER A 192 30.09 -28.15 -36.11
C SER A 192 30.65 -27.05 -35.20
N LYS A 193 31.61 -27.32 -34.31
CA LYS A 193 33.09 -27.18 -34.40
C LYS A 193 33.66 -25.74 -34.53
N LYS A 194 34.27 -25.29 -33.41
CA LYS A 194 35.25 -24.21 -33.16
C LYS A 194 36.19 -23.82 -34.31
N ARG A 195 36.64 -22.53 -34.33
CA ARG A 195 38.07 -22.11 -34.18
C ARG A 195 38.27 -20.58 -33.98
N TYR A 196 39.49 -20.24 -33.55
CA TYR A 196 39.97 -19.10 -32.72
C TYR A 196 40.19 -17.73 -33.41
N ALA A 197 40.35 -16.69 -32.57
CA ALA A 197 40.69 -15.28 -32.85
C ALA A 197 42.19 -15.00 -33.13
N PRO A 198 42.55 -13.77 -33.56
CA PRO A 198 43.34 -12.91 -32.64
C PRO A 198 43.02 -11.39 -32.65
N THR A 199 43.45 -10.78 -31.54
CA THR A 199 43.48 -9.41 -30.98
C THR A 199 43.85 -8.23 -31.90
N VAL A 200 43.32 -7.01 -31.61
CA VAL A 200 44.07 -5.74 -31.33
C VAL A 200 43.11 -4.62 -30.83
N GLU A 201 43.49 -4.01 -29.69
CA GLU A 201 43.18 -2.67 -29.11
C GLU A 201 41.84 -2.34 -28.40
N THR A 202 41.95 -2.11 -27.08
CA THR A 202 41.08 -1.36 -26.16
C THR A 202 41.45 0.14 -26.18
N PRO A 203 40.75 1.10 -25.51
CA PRO A 203 39.69 0.98 -24.48
C PRO A 203 38.50 1.96 -24.69
N VAL A 204 37.49 1.94 -23.79
CA VAL A 204 37.04 3.12 -22.99
C VAL A 204 35.80 2.72 -22.17
N VAL A 205 35.99 2.79 -20.85
CA VAL A 205 34.97 2.70 -19.81
C VAL A 205 34.15 4.00 -19.81
N LYS A 206 32.82 3.91 -19.94
CA LYS A 206 31.92 5.04 -19.63
C LYS A 206 31.33 4.86 -18.24
N MET A 207 31.91 5.62 -17.32
CA MET A 207 31.44 5.83 -15.94
C MET A 207 30.47 7.03 -15.97
N TRP A 208 29.22 6.86 -15.53
CA TRP A 208 28.31 7.99 -15.33
C TRP A 208 28.48 8.54 -13.90
N ARG A 209 28.89 9.82 -13.80
CA ARG A 209 28.83 10.64 -12.58
C ARG A 209 27.54 11.45 -12.62
N ILE A 210 26.86 11.57 -11.48
CA ILE A 210 25.76 12.51 -11.26
C ILE A 210 26.24 13.54 -10.23
N LEU A 211 26.09 14.82 -10.57
CA LEU A 211 26.21 15.98 -9.68
C LEU A 211 24.89 16.19 -8.94
#